data_AF-A0A2V7APW9-F1
#
_entry.id   AF-A0A2V7APW9-F1
#
_cell.length_a   1.000
_cell.length_b   1.000
_cell.length_c   1.000
_cell.angle_alpha   90.00
_cell.angle_beta   90.00
_cell.angle_gamma   90.00
#
_symmetry.space_group_name_H-M   'P 1'
#
loop_
_entity.id
_entity.type
_entity.pdbx_description
1 polymer ?
#
loop_
_entity_poly.entity_id
_entity_poly.type
_entity_poly.pdbx_seq_one_letter_code
_entity_poly.pdbx_strand_id
1 'polypeptide(L)'
;MGDTRMNTLKAVGLLVLASWLVAPATPAAAQSPAAVQSYDGSKPLLCAMMAMWECDGTGQCERRPVESRNLPTFVIVDAVKRTLIGMGPSEERRTEITSSTRLDGRLILQGGDSGRGWSATIAQNTGKMALAVVDHDVTFSVFGACTPR
;
A
#
# COMPACT_ATOMS: atom_id res chain seq x y z
N MET A 1 46.30 -47.03 -63.53
CA MET A 1 45.75 -46.31 -62.35
C MET A 1 46.41 -46.95 -61.14
N GLY A 2 47.67 -46.58 -60.85
CA GLY A 2 48.04 -45.42 -60.02
C GLY A 2 48.12 -45.92 -58.57
N ASP A 3 49.28 -46.42 -58.12
CA ASP A 3 50.27 -45.71 -57.29
C ASP A 3 49.73 -45.34 -55.89
N THR A 4 50.44 -45.38 -54.77
CA THR A 4 51.77 -45.86 -54.35
C THR A 4 51.82 -45.59 -52.83
N ARG A 5 52.46 -46.49 -52.07
CA ARG A 5 53.18 -46.34 -50.78
C ARG A 5 52.75 -45.33 -49.67
N MET A 6 52.57 -45.94 -48.48
CA MET A 6 53.44 -45.81 -47.29
C MET A 6 53.41 -44.56 -46.39
N ASN A 7 53.17 -44.86 -45.11
CA ASN A 7 53.78 -44.33 -43.88
C ASN A 7 53.31 -43.04 -43.20
N THR A 8 53.20 -43.22 -41.87
CA THR A 8 53.60 -42.32 -40.77
C THR A 8 52.73 -41.09 -40.50
N LEU A 9 52.21 -40.94 -39.28
CA LEU A 9 52.87 -40.27 -38.15
C LEU A 9 51.88 -40.07 -36.97
N LYS A 10 52.38 -40.46 -35.79
CA LYS A 10 52.23 -39.82 -34.46
C LYS A 10 50.87 -39.77 -33.74
N ALA A 11 50.88 -40.53 -32.65
CA ALA A 11 50.13 -40.34 -31.43
C ALA A 11 50.11 -38.89 -30.94
N VAL A 12 48.96 -38.44 -30.44
CA VAL A 12 48.84 -37.30 -29.53
C VAL A 12 47.96 -37.76 -28.37
N GLY A 13 48.57 -37.78 -27.19
CA GLY A 13 47.99 -38.32 -25.96
C GLY A 13 46.79 -37.53 -25.46
N LEU A 14 45.78 -38.28 -25.02
CA LEU A 14 44.63 -37.76 -24.30
C LEU A 14 45.03 -37.58 -22.83
N LEU A 15 45.33 -36.35 -22.42
CA LEU A 15 45.55 -35.99 -21.02
C LEU A 15 44.18 -35.99 -20.30
N VAL A 16 43.95 -37.02 -19.49
CA VAL A 16 42.82 -37.09 -18.55
C VAL A 16 43.15 -36.19 -17.35
N LEU A 17 42.51 -35.02 -17.29
CA LEU A 17 42.51 -34.19 -16.08
C LEU A 17 41.30 -34.54 -15.22
N ALA A 18 41.54 -35.27 -14.13
CA ALA A 18 40.56 -35.50 -13.09
C ALA A 18 40.37 -34.21 -12.28
N SER A 19 39.27 -33.50 -12.51
CA SER A 19 38.84 -32.35 -11.71
C SER A 19 37.82 -32.77 -10.66
N TRP A 20 38.27 -32.86 -9.40
CA TRP A 20 37.38 -32.96 -8.24
C TRP A 20 36.75 -31.58 -7.98
N LEU A 21 35.47 -31.42 -8.30
CA LEU A 21 34.68 -30.25 -7.91
C LEU A 21 34.13 -30.46 -6.50
N VAL A 22 34.75 -29.82 -5.52
CA VAL A 22 34.17 -29.64 -4.18
C VAL A 22 33.09 -28.56 -4.29
N ALA A 23 31.83 -28.95 -4.18
CA ALA A 23 30.71 -28.01 -4.14
C ALA A 23 30.71 -27.25 -2.79
N PRO A 24 30.83 -25.91 -2.77
CA PRO A 24 30.66 -25.16 -1.53
C PRO A 24 29.18 -25.21 -1.11
N ALA A 25 28.94 -25.69 0.10
CA ALA A 25 27.62 -25.65 0.74
C ALA A 25 27.24 -24.18 0.97
N THR A 26 26.31 -23.66 0.16
CA THR A 26 25.71 -22.35 0.38
C THR A 26 24.77 -22.42 1.59
N PRO A 27 24.99 -21.64 2.65
CA PRO A 27 24.08 -21.62 3.78
C PRO A 27 22.74 -21.04 3.32
N ALA A 28 21.66 -21.81 3.51
CA ALA A 28 20.30 -21.36 3.28
C ALA A 28 19.98 -20.22 4.27
N ALA A 29 19.90 -18.99 3.76
CA ALA A 29 19.45 -17.86 4.55
C ALA A 29 18.00 -18.12 5.01
N ALA A 30 17.79 -18.20 6.33
CA ALA A 30 16.47 -18.28 6.92
C ALA A 30 15.70 -16.99 6.57
N GLN A 31 14.76 -17.10 5.63
CA GLN A 31 13.83 -16.02 5.34
C GLN A 31 12.80 -15.98 6.47
N SER A 32 12.93 -15.02 7.38
CA SER A 32 11.84 -14.72 8.32
C SER A 32 10.59 -14.38 7.53
N PRO A 33 9.41 -14.94 7.87
CA PRO A 33 8.18 -14.58 7.19
C PRO A 33 7.97 -13.06 7.33
N ALA A 34 7.84 -12.38 6.20
CA ALA A 34 7.46 -10.97 6.20
C ALA A 34 6.13 -10.85 6.96
N ALA A 35 6.13 -10.09 8.05
CA ALA A 35 4.89 -9.81 8.78
C ALA A 35 3.92 -9.16 7.79
N VAL A 36 2.80 -9.83 7.53
CA VAL A 36 1.72 -9.28 6.70
C VAL A 36 1.23 -8.04 7.43
N GLN A 37 1.49 -6.87 6.83
CA GLN A 37 0.98 -5.60 7.37
C GLN A 37 -0.54 -5.63 7.28
N SER A 38 -1.19 -5.45 8.43
CA SER A 38 -2.64 -5.43 8.55
C SER A 38 -3.11 -4.02 8.85
N TYR A 39 -4.05 -3.52 8.04
CA TYR A 39 -4.67 -2.19 8.19
C TYR A 39 -6.04 -2.29 8.86
N ASP A 40 -6.14 -3.18 9.83
CA ASP A 40 -7.40 -3.59 10.43
C ASP A 40 -7.89 -2.66 11.57
N GLY A 41 -7.13 -1.59 11.86
CA GLY A 41 -7.46 -0.60 12.88
C GLY A 41 -7.14 -1.04 14.31
N SER A 42 -6.42 -2.15 14.51
CA SER A 42 -5.90 -2.56 15.83
C SER A 42 -4.81 -1.62 16.35
N LYS A 43 -4.17 -0.87 15.46
CA LYS A 43 -3.20 0.19 15.75
C LYS A 43 -3.60 1.46 15.00
N PRO A 44 -3.18 2.65 15.48
CA PRO A 44 -3.39 3.88 14.74
C PRO A 44 -2.80 3.79 13.33
N LEU A 45 -3.51 4.35 12.36
CA LEU A 45 -3.10 4.44 10.97
C LEU A 45 -2.83 5.91 10.62
N LEU A 46 -1.73 6.18 9.93
CA LEU A 46 -1.48 7.46 9.28
C LEU A 46 -1.92 7.34 7.81
N CYS A 47 -2.89 8.14 7.40
CA CYS A 47 -3.42 8.10 6.03
C CYS A 47 -3.15 9.41 5.31
N ALA A 48 -2.66 9.31 4.07
CA ALA A 48 -2.48 10.45 3.18
C ALA A 48 -3.70 10.60 2.26
N MET A 49 -4.25 11.81 2.17
CA MET A 49 -5.28 12.15 1.20
C MET A 49 -4.58 12.56 -0.11
N MET A 50 -4.88 11.86 -1.21
CA MET A 50 -4.12 11.96 -2.47
C MET A 50 -4.94 12.55 -3.62
N ALA A 51 -6.25 12.36 -3.61
CA ALA A 51 -7.14 12.91 -4.62
C ALA A 51 -8.51 13.20 -4.02
N MET A 52 -9.12 14.32 -4.41
CA MET A 52 -10.44 14.74 -3.96
C MET A 52 -11.30 15.19 -5.13
N TRP A 53 -12.57 14.82 -5.06
CA TRP A 53 -13.65 15.38 -5.87
C TRP A 53 -14.64 16.09 -4.95
N GLU A 54 -15.06 17.26 -5.38
CA GLU A 54 -16.13 18.04 -4.77
C GLU A 54 -17.30 18.05 -5.74
N CYS A 55 -18.50 17.73 -5.26
CA CYS A 55 -19.72 17.76 -6.04
C CYS A 55 -20.75 18.70 -5.41
N ASP A 56 -21.37 19.55 -6.23
CA ASP A 56 -22.42 20.48 -5.79
C ASP A 56 -23.84 19.88 -5.91
N GLY A 57 -24.84 20.63 -5.43
CA GLY A 57 -26.26 20.25 -5.49
C GLY A 57 -26.85 20.14 -6.91
N THR A 58 -26.13 20.56 -7.95
CA THR A 58 -26.53 20.35 -9.35
C THR A 58 -25.98 19.04 -9.92
N GLY A 59 -25.17 18.32 -9.15
CA GLY A 59 -24.52 17.08 -9.55
C GLY A 59 -23.24 17.29 -10.36
N GLN A 60 -22.72 18.52 -10.47
CA GLN A 60 -21.43 18.76 -11.08
C GLN A 60 -20.31 18.41 -10.11
N CYS A 61 -19.35 17.60 -10.57
CA CYS A 61 -18.22 17.16 -9.78
C CYS A 61 -16.90 17.58 -10.41
N GLU A 62 -16.02 18.20 -9.63
CA GLU A 62 -14.71 18.64 -10.08
C GLU A 62 -13.59 18.12 -9.20
N ARG A 63 -12.44 17.83 -9.82
CA ARG A 63 -11.25 17.45 -9.07
C ARG A 63 -10.69 18.68 -8.37
N ARG A 64 -10.52 18.59 -7.06
CA ARG A 64 -9.96 19.64 -6.23
C ARG A 64 -8.61 19.20 -5.63
N PRO A 65 -7.63 20.11 -5.50
CA PRO A 65 -6.47 19.86 -4.63
C PRO A 65 -6.96 19.58 -3.22
N VAL A 66 -6.32 18.63 -2.52
CA VAL A 66 -6.71 18.29 -1.15
C VAL A 66 -6.59 19.52 -0.25
N GLU A 67 -5.58 20.35 -0.48
CA GLU A 67 -5.26 21.55 0.29
C GLU A 67 -6.27 22.69 0.07
N SER A 68 -7.05 22.65 -1.02
CA SER A 68 -7.87 23.79 -1.49
C SER A 68 -9.03 24.18 -0.57
N ARG A 69 -9.30 23.41 0.50
CA ARG A 69 -10.42 23.62 1.45
C ARG A 69 -10.01 23.49 2.91
N ASN A 70 -8.76 23.81 3.26
CA ASN A 70 -8.19 23.57 4.60
C ASN A 70 -8.30 22.11 5.04
N LEU A 71 -8.38 21.16 4.10
CA LEU A 71 -8.31 19.77 4.46
C LEU A 71 -6.85 19.40 4.75
N PRO A 72 -6.62 18.59 5.78
CA PRO A 72 -5.28 18.17 6.14
C PRO A 72 -4.68 17.26 5.06
N THR A 73 -3.38 17.30 4.77
CA THR A 73 -2.79 16.33 3.84
C THR A 73 -2.79 14.92 4.44
N PHE A 74 -2.65 14.83 5.77
CA PHE A 74 -2.62 13.57 6.49
C PHE A 74 -3.70 13.51 7.57
N VAL A 75 -4.26 12.32 7.80
CA VAL A 75 -5.16 12.05 8.91
C VAL A 75 -4.65 10.88 9.73
N ILE A 76 -4.75 10.97 11.05
CA ILE A 76 -4.53 9.84 11.96
C ILE A 76 -5.88 9.22 12.26
N VAL A 77 -6.01 7.95 11.95
CA VAL A 77 -7.18 7.14 12.28
C VAL A 77 -6.83 6.24 13.44
N ASP A 78 -7.50 6.43 14.58
CA ASP A 78 -7.40 5.54 15.73
C ASP A 78 -8.79 4.96 16.02
N ALA A 79 -9.02 3.74 15.51
CA ALA A 79 -10.30 3.05 15.67
C ALA A 79 -10.53 2.54 17.11
N VAL A 80 -9.47 2.38 17.90
CA VAL A 80 -9.55 1.95 19.31
C VAL A 80 -9.98 3.12 20.18
N LYS A 81 -9.33 4.28 20.01
CA LYS A 81 -9.70 5.52 20.71
C LYS A 81 -10.89 6.24 20.07
N ARG A 82 -11.35 5.77 18.92
CA ARG A 82 -12.45 6.34 18.13
C ARG A 82 -12.21 7.79 17.75
N THR A 83 -11.00 8.10 17.30
CA THR A 83 -10.62 9.46 16.91
C THR A 83 -10.08 9.50 15.49
N LEU A 84 -10.50 10.52 14.73
CA LEU A 84 -9.89 10.90 13.47
C LEU A 84 -9.32 12.31 13.62
N ILE A 85 -8.02 12.45 13.35
CA ILE A 85 -7.26 13.67 13.61
C ILE A 85 -6.64 14.16 12.30
N GLY A 86 -7.01 15.36 11.88
CA GLY A 86 -6.42 16.05 10.75
C GLY A 86 -5.09 16.71 11.09
N MET A 87 -4.04 16.37 10.35
CA MET A 87 -2.72 16.97 10.42
C MET A 87 -2.58 18.02 9.31
N GLY A 88 -2.72 19.30 9.67
CA GLY A 88 -2.63 20.43 8.74
C GLY A 88 -1.87 21.60 9.33
N PRO A 89 -1.66 22.68 8.56
CA PRO A 89 -0.98 23.89 9.03
C PRO A 89 -1.84 24.73 10.00
N SER A 90 -3.15 24.54 10.03
CA SER A 90 -4.06 25.09 11.03
C SER A 90 -4.19 24.17 12.25
N GLU A 91 -4.90 24.60 13.30
CA GLU A 91 -5.16 23.80 14.49
C GLU A 91 -5.57 22.34 14.20
N GLU A 92 -5.17 21.43 15.08
CA GLU A 92 -5.51 20.01 15.02
C GLU A 92 -7.04 19.85 14.95
N ARG A 93 -7.55 19.41 13.79
CA ARG A 93 -8.98 19.14 13.64
C ARG A 93 -9.27 17.71 14.07
N ARG A 94 -10.10 17.54 15.11
CA ARG A 94 -10.47 16.23 15.66
C ARG A 94 -11.96 15.96 15.48
N THR A 95 -12.30 14.75 15.06
CA THR A 95 -13.67 14.24 15.02
C THR A 95 -13.74 12.84 15.62
N GLU A 96 -14.92 12.48 16.14
CA GLU A 96 -15.19 11.16 16.71
C GLU A 96 -15.54 10.15 15.62
N ILE A 97 -15.08 8.91 15.79
CA ILE A 97 -15.50 7.75 15.00
C ILE A 97 -16.68 7.09 15.72
N THR A 98 -17.90 7.30 15.23
CA THR A 98 -19.12 6.76 15.85
C THR A 98 -19.32 5.28 15.54
N SER A 99 -18.71 4.74 14.48
CA SER A 99 -18.71 3.30 14.18
C SER A 99 -17.40 2.84 13.54
N SER A 100 -16.95 1.64 13.90
CA SER A 100 -15.82 0.94 13.31
C SER A 100 -16.16 -0.54 13.19
N THR A 101 -16.13 -1.08 11.97
CA THR A 101 -16.47 -2.49 11.69
C THR A 101 -15.49 -3.07 10.69
N ARG A 102 -15.18 -4.36 10.84
CA ARG A 102 -14.44 -5.13 9.84
C ARG A 102 -15.41 -5.97 9.03
N LEU A 103 -15.43 -5.79 7.73
CA LEU A 103 -16.30 -6.52 6.81
C LEU A 103 -15.58 -6.71 5.48
N ASP A 104 -15.59 -7.93 4.94
CA ASP A 104 -15.06 -8.28 3.62
C ASP A 104 -13.64 -7.75 3.33
N GLY A 105 -12.74 -7.92 4.31
CA GLY A 105 -11.34 -7.47 4.18
C GLY A 105 -11.16 -5.95 4.20
N ARG A 106 -12.17 -5.21 4.68
CA ARG A 106 -12.12 -3.75 4.85
C ARG A 106 -12.31 -3.37 6.31
N LEU A 107 -11.63 -2.32 6.73
CA LEU A 107 -12.01 -1.54 7.90
C LEU A 107 -12.96 -0.45 7.43
N ILE A 108 -14.18 -0.45 7.96
CA ILE A 108 -15.24 0.52 7.66
C ILE A 108 -15.39 1.44 8.87
N LEU A 109 -15.35 2.74 8.64
CA LEU A 109 -15.38 3.77 9.67
C LEU A 109 -16.48 4.77 9.34
N GLN A 110 -17.23 5.22 10.33
CA GLN A 110 -18.27 6.23 10.15
C GLN A 110 -18.26 7.22 11.30
N GLY A 111 -18.77 8.42 11.04
CA GLY A 111 -18.90 9.48 12.04
C GLY A 111 -19.65 10.68 11.51
N GLY A 112 -19.69 11.72 12.32
CA GLY A 112 -20.22 13.01 11.95
C GLY A 112 -19.68 14.12 12.83
N ASP A 113 -19.54 15.31 12.26
CA ASP A 113 -19.11 16.51 12.97
C ASP A 113 -19.66 17.75 12.26
N SER A 114 -20.08 18.75 13.04
CA SER A 114 -20.50 20.07 12.53
C SER A 114 -21.59 19.98 11.45
N GLY A 115 -22.56 19.06 11.62
CA GLY A 115 -23.66 18.84 10.68
C GLY A 115 -23.32 17.97 9.45
N ARG A 116 -22.06 17.53 9.31
CA ARG A 116 -21.62 16.67 8.21
C ARG A 116 -21.53 15.22 8.63
N GLY A 117 -22.01 14.32 7.78
CA GLY A 117 -21.79 12.88 7.90
C GLY A 117 -20.58 12.44 7.11
N TRP A 118 -19.88 11.41 7.57
CA TRP A 118 -18.77 10.83 6.80
C TRP A 118 -18.68 9.31 6.95
N SER A 119 -18.13 8.67 5.91
CA SER A 119 -17.86 7.23 5.89
C SER A 119 -16.56 6.95 5.15
N ALA A 120 -15.72 6.07 5.69
CA ALA A 120 -14.46 5.67 5.08
C ALA A 120 -14.31 4.15 5.04
N THR A 121 -13.58 3.66 4.05
CA THR A 121 -13.11 2.28 3.99
C THR A 121 -11.61 2.23 3.78
N ILE A 122 -10.95 1.29 4.46
CA ILE A 122 -9.52 1.00 4.29
C ILE A 122 -9.38 -0.49 3.98
N ALA A 123 -8.73 -0.84 2.87
CA ALA A 123 -8.42 -2.22 2.53
C ALA A 123 -7.40 -2.79 3.54
N GLN A 124 -7.75 -3.87 4.24
CA GLN A 124 -6.92 -4.41 5.33
C GLN A 124 -5.58 -4.99 4.88
N ASN A 125 -5.43 -5.32 3.59
CA ASN A 125 -4.21 -5.90 3.03
C ASN A 125 -3.31 -4.90 2.29
N THR A 126 -3.85 -3.77 1.82
CA THR A 126 -3.07 -2.78 1.04
C THR A 126 -3.07 -1.38 1.63
N GLY A 127 -3.92 -1.09 2.62
CA GLY A 127 -4.07 0.24 3.19
C GLY A 127 -4.73 1.25 2.25
N LYS A 128 -5.25 0.84 1.08
CA LYS A 128 -5.96 1.75 0.16
C LYS A 128 -7.21 2.27 0.83
N MET A 129 -7.41 3.59 0.77
CA MET A 129 -8.47 4.29 1.47
C MET A 129 -9.41 5.00 0.49
N ALA A 130 -10.70 4.95 0.79
CA ALA A 130 -11.70 5.86 0.26
C ALA A 130 -12.50 6.47 1.41
N LEU A 131 -12.80 7.77 1.33
CA LEU A 131 -13.57 8.54 2.30
C LEU A 131 -14.61 9.36 1.55
N ALA A 132 -15.84 9.36 2.04
CA ALA A 132 -16.90 10.24 1.59
C ALA A 132 -17.35 11.14 2.73
N VAL A 133 -17.61 12.41 2.42
CA VAL A 133 -18.20 13.38 3.35
C VAL A 133 -19.45 13.96 2.68
N VAL A 134 -20.53 14.04 3.44
CA VAL A 134 -21.81 14.56 2.97
C VAL A 134 -22.21 15.75 3.83
N ASP A 135 -22.46 16.87 3.18
CA ASP A 135 -23.12 18.07 3.70
C ASP A 135 -24.43 18.29 2.91
N HIS A 136 -25.26 19.24 3.32
CA HIS A 136 -26.52 19.57 2.64
C HIS A 136 -26.33 20.16 1.23
N ASP A 137 -25.25 20.90 1.00
CA ASP A 137 -25.00 21.60 -0.27
C ASP A 137 -23.86 21.00 -1.11
N VAL A 138 -23.02 20.17 -0.49
CA VAL A 138 -21.78 19.67 -1.09
C VAL A 138 -21.46 18.27 -0.62
N THR A 139 -20.91 17.45 -1.51
CA THR A 139 -20.35 16.15 -1.17
C THR A 139 -18.90 16.05 -1.60
N PHE A 140 -18.12 15.29 -0.84
CA PHE A 140 -16.70 15.06 -1.13
C PHE A 140 -16.45 13.57 -1.27
N SER A 141 -15.65 13.21 -2.29
CA SER A 141 -15.07 11.88 -2.44
C SER A 141 -13.55 11.99 -2.41
N VAL A 142 -12.92 11.38 -1.42
CA VAL A 142 -11.48 11.46 -1.16
C VAL A 142 -10.86 10.08 -1.24
N PHE A 143 -9.73 9.97 -1.94
CA PHE A 143 -8.97 8.74 -2.10
C PHE A 143 -7.56 8.91 -1.57
N GLY A 144 -7.02 7.83 -1.01
CA GLY A 144 -5.72 7.87 -0.37
C GLY A 144 -5.17 6.49 -0.02
N ALA A 145 -4.16 6.49 0.83
CA ALA A 145 -3.56 5.28 1.36
C ALA A 145 -3.05 5.50 2.78
N CYS A 146 -2.98 4.41 3.56
CA CYS A 146 -2.56 4.42 4.95
C CYS A 146 -1.27 3.63 5.17
N THR A 147 -0.56 3.98 6.23
CA THR A 147 0.53 3.21 6.84
C THR A 147 0.23 3.00 8.32
N PRO A 148 0.70 1.89 8.94
CA PRO A 148 0.72 1.79 10.39
C PRO A 148 1.54 2.94 11.01
N ARG A 149 1.14 3.38 12.20
CA ARG A 149 1.83 4.41 13.00
C ARG A 149 2.45 3.81 14.26
#